data_AF-A0A9N8KPF0-F1
#
_entry.id   AF-A0A9N8KPF0-F1
#
_cell.length_a   1.000
_cell.length_b   1.000
_cell.length_c   1.000
_cell.angle_alpha   90.00
_cell.angle_beta   90.00
_cell.angle_gamma   90.00
#
_symmetry.space_group_name_H-M   'P 1'
#
loop_
_entity.id
_entity.type
_entity.pdbx_description
1 polymer ?
#
loop_
_entity_poly.entity_id
_entity_poly.type
_entity_poly.pdbx_seq_one_letter_code
_entity_poly.pdbx_strand_id
1 'polypeptide(L)'
;MRTQFLISAALAALTTASPVLINRQLTTVTISGTTPTSYPQPVTSIRGFPIHSSCNGTERNQLEKALGDTIKLARQAAQHVLSHGSTSELYVKYFGNASSAEVVGWYEKLVYGDHEGVLFRCDDVDGNCQQEGHWRGENATDETVICPLSYTTRQPLEALCGNGYTVATGKLATYFAADLMHRLYHTTKIGEGAAEHYADSYAECLELAEKNPAEAVRNTHTLQYFALEVYA
;
A
#
# COMPACT_ATOMS: atom_id res chain seq x y z
N MET A 1 47.82 -81.08 2.20
CA MET A 1 46.82 -80.27 1.45
C MET A 1 47.32 -78.84 1.40
N ARG A 2 47.73 -78.35 0.22
CA ARG A 2 48.20 -76.97 0.02
C ARG A 2 47.17 -76.22 -0.80
N THR A 3 46.60 -75.19 -0.20
CA THR A 3 45.61 -74.27 -0.77
C THR A 3 46.33 -73.25 -1.67
N GLN A 4 45.92 -73.15 -2.94
CA GLN A 4 46.36 -72.08 -3.83
C GLN A 4 45.21 -71.08 -4.02
N PHE A 5 45.44 -69.83 -3.63
CA PHE A 5 44.58 -68.69 -3.95
C PHE A 5 45.03 -68.09 -5.29
N LEU A 6 44.11 -67.99 -6.26
CA LEU A 6 44.29 -67.24 -7.49
C LEU A 6 43.72 -65.83 -7.30
N ILE A 7 44.56 -64.81 -7.41
CA ILE A 7 44.17 -63.39 -7.39
C ILE A 7 44.05 -62.94 -8.85
N SER A 8 42.84 -62.60 -9.29
CA SER A 8 42.59 -61.97 -10.59
C SER A 8 42.72 -60.45 -10.45
N ALA A 9 43.74 -59.86 -11.08
CA ALA A 9 43.91 -58.42 -11.18
C ALA A 9 43.12 -57.90 -12.40
N ALA A 10 42.11 -57.06 -12.17
CA ALA A 10 41.38 -56.36 -13.22
C ALA A 10 42.13 -55.06 -13.58
N LEU A 11 42.63 -54.95 -14.81
CA LEU A 11 43.15 -53.70 -15.39
C LEU A 11 41.98 -52.83 -15.83
N ALA A 12 41.76 -51.69 -15.16
CA ALA A 12 40.86 -50.65 -15.63
C ALA A 12 41.61 -49.74 -16.64
N ALA A 13 41.15 -49.73 -17.89
CA ALA A 13 41.64 -48.80 -18.91
C ALA A 13 41.01 -47.41 -18.68
N LEU A 14 41.84 -46.43 -18.33
CA LEU A 14 41.44 -45.02 -18.23
C LEU A 14 41.44 -44.40 -19.64
N THR A 15 40.25 -44.15 -20.20
CA THR A 15 40.11 -43.35 -21.42
C THR A 15 40.15 -41.86 -21.07
N THR A 16 41.22 -41.15 -21.43
CA THR A 16 41.29 -39.69 -21.32
C THR A 16 40.72 -39.05 -22.58
N ALA A 17 39.49 -38.53 -22.51
CA ALA A 17 38.94 -37.66 -23.54
C ALA A 17 39.51 -36.25 -23.34
N SER A 18 40.43 -35.82 -24.21
CA SER A 18 40.88 -34.42 -24.27
C SER A 18 39.85 -33.60 -25.05
N PRO A 19 39.37 -32.46 -24.54
CA PRO A 19 38.47 -31.60 -25.29
C PRO A 19 39.23 -30.96 -26.46
N VAL A 20 38.65 -31.04 -27.65
CA VAL A 20 39.12 -30.30 -28.83
C VAL A 20 38.78 -28.82 -28.62
N LEU A 21 39.79 -28.00 -28.33
CA LEU A 21 39.65 -26.55 -28.29
C LEU A 21 39.56 -26.01 -29.73
N ILE A 22 38.33 -25.82 -30.21
CA ILE A 22 38.07 -25.05 -31.44
C ILE A 22 38.38 -23.60 -31.12
N ASN A 23 39.38 -23.03 -31.80
CA ASN A 23 39.79 -21.65 -31.64
C ASN A 23 38.70 -20.72 -32.21
N ARG A 24 37.71 -20.37 -31.38
CA ARG A 24 36.60 -19.50 -31.77
C ARG A 24 37.13 -18.07 -31.89
N GLN A 25 37.22 -17.57 -33.11
CA GLN A 25 37.61 -16.19 -33.36
C GLN A 25 36.55 -15.25 -32.75
N LEU A 26 36.87 -14.68 -31.59
CA LEU A 26 36.05 -13.70 -30.91
C LEU A 26 36.08 -12.41 -31.73
N THR A 27 34.97 -12.09 -32.38
CA THR A 27 34.76 -10.78 -32.99
C THR A 27 34.24 -9.87 -31.89
N THR A 28 35.10 -9.01 -31.35
CA THR A 28 34.68 -7.99 -30.39
C THR A 28 33.93 -6.89 -31.15
N VAL A 29 32.60 -6.89 -31.02
CA VAL A 29 31.77 -5.78 -31.52
C VAL A 29 31.79 -4.70 -30.44
N THR A 30 32.46 -3.58 -30.72
CA THR A 30 32.37 -2.38 -29.88
C THR A 30 31.02 -1.72 -30.17
N ILE A 31 30.00 -2.04 -29.38
CA ILE A 31 28.76 -1.28 -29.40
C ILE A 31 29.06 0.03 -28.67
N SER A 32 28.97 1.16 -29.37
CA SER A 32 28.87 2.47 -28.73
C SER A 32 27.56 2.52 -27.96
N GLY A 33 27.58 2.01 -26.73
CA GLY A 33 26.43 2.05 -25.84
C GLY A 33 26.08 3.50 -25.52
N THR A 34 24.86 3.89 -25.81
CA THR A 34 24.22 5.04 -25.16
C THR A 34 24.40 4.89 -23.65
N THR A 35 24.78 5.97 -22.96
CA THR A 35 24.91 6.04 -21.50
C THR A 35 23.73 5.30 -20.87
N PRO A 36 23.95 4.34 -19.94
CA PRO A 36 22.85 3.69 -19.26
C PRO A 36 21.97 4.78 -18.65
N THR A 37 20.71 4.85 -19.04
CA THR A 37 19.72 5.61 -18.29
C THR A 37 19.72 5.02 -16.89
N SER A 38 20.32 5.73 -15.92
CA SER A 38 20.29 5.27 -14.53
C SER A 38 18.84 5.30 -14.08
N TYR A 39 18.28 4.14 -13.74
CA TYR A 39 17.00 4.10 -13.05
C TYR A 39 17.13 4.93 -11.77
N PRO A 40 16.20 5.88 -11.50
CA PRO A 40 16.19 6.63 -10.25
C PRO A 40 16.27 5.64 -9.09
N GLN A 41 17.21 5.88 -8.18
CA GLN A 41 17.29 5.06 -6.97
C GLN A 41 16.05 5.33 -6.12
N PRO A 42 15.54 4.31 -5.39
CA PRO A 42 14.47 4.52 -4.43
C PRO A 42 14.85 5.66 -3.48
N VAL A 43 13.87 6.52 -3.17
CA VAL A 43 14.05 7.55 -2.14
C VAL A 43 14.44 6.86 -0.83
N THR A 44 15.54 7.31 -0.22
CA THR A 44 16.11 6.69 0.99
C THR A 44 15.38 7.10 2.27
N SER A 45 14.47 8.07 2.17
CA SER A 45 13.56 8.46 3.24
C SER A 45 12.15 8.64 2.71
N ILE A 46 11.17 8.16 3.47
CA ILE A 46 9.75 8.42 3.24
C ILE A 46 9.53 9.89 3.60
N ARG A 47 9.30 10.73 2.60
CA ARG A 47 8.89 12.12 2.83
C ARG A 47 7.40 12.08 3.19
N GLY A 48 7.03 12.68 4.33
CA GLY A 48 5.62 12.83 4.69
C GLY A 48 4.86 13.67 3.65
N PHE A 49 3.54 13.66 3.74
CA PHE A 49 2.69 14.43 2.83
C PHE A 49 2.92 15.94 2.96
N PRO A 50 3.15 16.67 1.85
CA PRO A 50 3.23 18.12 1.86
C PRO A 50 1.99 18.80 2.46
N ILE A 51 2.21 19.80 3.34
CA ILE A 51 1.17 20.64 3.91
C ILE A 51 1.39 22.09 3.47
N HIS A 52 0.41 22.65 2.78
CA HIS A 52 0.42 24.01 2.24
C HIS A 52 0.55 25.07 3.34
N SER A 53 1.11 26.23 3.01
CA SER A 53 1.31 27.34 3.96
C SER A 53 0.02 28.01 4.41
N SER A 54 -1.12 27.69 3.78
CA SER A 54 -2.45 28.10 4.25
C SER A 54 -2.80 27.56 5.63
N CYS A 55 -2.18 26.45 6.04
CA CYS A 55 -2.41 25.85 7.35
C CYS A 55 -1.59 26.57 8.42
N ASN A 56 -2.26 27.06 9.47
CA ASN A 56 -1.59 27.65 10.61
C ASN A 56 -0.84 26.58 11.43
N GLY A 57 -0.05 27.00 12.44
CA GLY A 57 0.77 26.06 13.23
C GLY A 57 -0.03 24.97 13.94
N THR A 58 -1.23 25.28 14.43
CA THR A 58 -2.11 24.32 15.12
C THR A 58 -2.73 23.32 14.13
N GLU A 59 -3.22 23.81 12.99
CA GLU A 59 -3.77 22.96 11.92
C GLU A 59 -2.71 22.02 11.36
N ARG A 60 -1.50 22.52 11.14
CA ARG A 60 -0.36 21.71 10.70
C ARG A 60 -0.05 20.59 11.70
N ASN A 61 0.08 20.90 12.99
CA ASN A 61 0.38 19.88 14.00
C ASN A 61 -0.68 18.78 14.09
N GLN A 62 -1.96 19.16 14.03
CA GLN A 62 -3.07 18.18 14.03
C GLN A 62 -3.05 17.31 12.79
N LEU A 63 -2.83 17.92 11.62
CA LEU A 63 -2.78 17.21 10.35
C LEU A 63 -1.56 16.28 10.25
N GLU A 64 -0.38 16.73 10.69
CA GLU A 64 0.83 15.88 10.76
C GLU A 64 0.61 14.66 11.66
N LYS A 65 0.00 14.86 12.85
CA LYS A 65 -0.37 13.74 13.72
C LYS A 65 -1.35 12.79 13.02
N ALA A 66 -2.41 13.33 12.43
CA ALA A 66 -3.45 12.53 11.78
C ALA A 66 -2.90 11.74 10.58
N LEU A 67 -2.01 12.33 9.78
CA LEU A 67 -1.31 11.64 8.69
C LEU A 67 -0.38 10.55 9.23
N GLY A 68 0.35 10.81 10.31
CA GLY A 68 1.14 9.78 11.01
C GLY A 68 0.28 8.61 11.50
N ASP A 69 -0.91 8.91 12.02
CA ASP A 69 -1.91 7.92 12.42
C ASP A 69 -2.51 7.17 11.21
N THR A 70 -2.67 7.81 10.05
CA THR A 70 -3.04 7.15 8.78
C THR A 70 -1.98 6.13 8.36
N ILE A 71 -0.70 6.49 8.43
CA ILE A 71 0.41 5.56 8.17
C ILE A 71 0.40 4.39 9.16
N LYS A 72 0.07 4.66 10.44
CA LYS A 72 -0.06 3.63 11.47
C LYS A 72 -1.17 2.62 11.12
N LEU A 73 -2.36 3.10 10.76
CA LEU A 73 -3.47 2.26 10.31
C LEU A 73 -3.07 1.39 9.10
N ALA A 74 -2.52 2.02 8.06
CA ALA A 74 -2.11 1.32 6.84
C ALA A 74 -1.05 0.25 7.14
N ARG A 75 -0.04 0.56 7.96
CA ARG A 75 1.01 -0.39 8.33
C ARG A 75 0.45 -1.59 9.08
N GLN A 76 -0.44 -1.38 10.06
CA GLN A 76 -1.03 -2.48 10.81
C GLN A 76 -1.92 -3.36 9.92
N ALA A 77 -2.70 -2.74 9.03
CA ALA A 77 -3.51 -3.46 8.04
C ALA A 77 -2.63 -4.31 7.11
N ALA A 78 -1.58 -3.74 6.50
CA ALA A 78 -0.63 -4.45 5.66
C ALA A 78 0.02 -5.63 6.40
N GLN A 79 0.48 -5.40 7.64
CA GLN A 79 1.08 -6.45 8.47
C GLN A 79 0.10 -7.58 8.77
N HIS A 80 -1.17 -7.28 9.05
CA HIS A 80 -2.19 -8.29 9.27
C HIS A 80 -2.39 -9.16 8.03
N VAL A 81 -2.50 -8.53 6.86
CA VAL A 81 -2.70 -9.22 5.58
C VAL A 81 -1.47 -10.06 5.21
N LEU A 82 -0.25 -9.55 5.41
CA LEU A 82 0.99 -10.30 5.17
C LEU A 82 1.13 -11.50 6.12
N SER A 83 0.65 -11.37 7.36
CA SER A 83 0.80 -12.43 8.37
C SER A 83 -0.23 -13.55 8.19
N HIS A 84 -1.44 -13.22 7.78
CA HIS A 84 -2.57 -14.16 7.80
C HIS A 84 -3.20 -14.39 6.42
N GLY A 85 -3.19 -13.37 5.55
CA GLY A 85 -3.85 -13.40 4.25
C GLY A 85 -5.28 -13.93 4.32
N SER A 86 -5.64 -14.82 3.39
CA SER A 86 -6.97 -15.42 3.29
C SER A 86 -7.31 -16.42 4.40
N THR A 87 -6.40 -16.71 5.34
CA THR A 87 -6.73 -17.54 6.52
C THR A 87 -7.38 -16.72 7.64
N SER A 88 -7.33 -15.39 7.56
CA SER A 88 -8.01 -14.51 8.51
C SER A 88 -9.49 -14.38 8.16
N GLU A 89 -10.36 -14.68 9.12
CA GLU A 89 -11.81 -14.40 9.00
C GLU A 89 -12.07 -12.92 8.72
N LEU A 90 -11.27 -12.02 9.31
CA LEU A 90 -11.36 -10.59 9.07
C LEU A 90 -10.98 -10.21 7.62
N TYR A 91 -9.97 -10.86 7.04
CA TYR A 91 -9.64 -10.65 5.63
C TYR A 91 -10.77 -11.13 4.73
N VAL A 92 -11.28 -12.35 4.97
CA VAL A 92 -12.37 -12.94 4.18
C VAL A 92 -13.65 -12.10 4.29
N LYS A 93 -13.95 -11.55 5.47
CA LYS A 93 -15.08 -10.65 5.71
C LYS A 93 -15.09 -9.44 4.76
N TYR A 94 -13.93 -8.83 4.52
CA TYR A 94 -13.85 -7.58 3.74
C TYR A 94 -13.43 -7.79 2.28
N PHE A 95 -12.70 -8.86 1.98
CA PHE A 95 -12.12 -9.08 0.65
C PHE A 95 -12.47 -10.43 0.05
N GLY A 96 -13.32 -11.23 0.71
CA GLY A 96 -13.76 -12.53 0.23
C GLY A 96 -12.59 -13.47 -0.04
N ASN A 97 -12.58 -14.07 -1.22
CA ASN A 97 -11.51 -14.96 -1.68
C ASN A 97 -10.48 -14.27 -2.59
N ALA A 98 -10.45 -12.93 -2.62
CA ALA A 98 -9.51 -12.19 -3.45
C ALA A 98 -8.05 -12.42 -3.04
N SER A 99 -7.13 -12.11 -3.96
CA SER A 99 -5.70 -12.15 -3.67
C SER A 99 -5.31 -11.02 -2.71
N SER A 100 -4.50 -11.35 -1.71
CA SER A 100 -4.01 -10.41 -0.70
C SER A 100 -2.99 -9.40 -1.24
N ALA A 101 -2.33 -9.70 -2.36
CA ALA A 101 -1.24 -8.87 -2.87
C ALA A 101 -1.68 -7.43 -3.19
N GLU A 102 -2.86 -7.27 -3.79
CA GLU A 102 -3.36 -5.94 -4.16
C GLU A 102 -3.71 -5.10 -2.93
N VAL A 103 -4.38 -5.70 -1.94
CA VAL A 103 -4.69 -5.07 -0.65
C VAL A 103 -3.41 -4.61 0.06
N VAL A 104 -2.39 -5.46 0.10
CA VAL A 104 -1.06 -5.08 0.64
C VAL A 104 -0.50 -3.90 -0.13
N GLY A 105 -0.56 -3.94 -1.47
CA GLY A 105 -0.08 -2.86 -2.33
C GLY A 105 -0.71 -1.50 -1.99
N TRP A 106 -2.02 -1.45 -1.79
CA TRP A 106 -2.72 -0.20 -1.42
C TRP A 106 -2.21 0.39 -0.10
N TYR A 107 -2.07 -0.44 0.94
CA TYR A 107 -1.54 0.04 2.22
C TYR A 107 -0.05 0.38 2.15
N GLU A 108 0.76 -0.40 1.45
CA GLU A 108 2.19 -0.16 1.30
C GLU A 108 2.49 1.10 0.51
N LYS A 109 1.62 1.49 -0.45
CA LYS A 109 1.71 2.80 -1.13
C LYS A 109 1.50 3.97 -0.18
N LEU A 110 0.56 3.84 0.77
CA LEU A 110 0.42 4.83 1.84
C LEU A 110 1.68 4.85 2.71
N VAL A 111 2.24 3.70 3.09
CA VAL A 111 3.37 3.64 4.02
C VAL A 111 4.68 4.10 3.39
N TYR A 112 5.01 3.62 2.19
CA TYR A 112 6.34 3.74 1.57
C TYR A 112 6.34 4.44 0.21
N GLY A 113 5.18 4.82 -0.33
CA GLY A 113 5.07 5.51 -1.61
C GLY A 113 5.73 6.90 -1.60
N ASP A 114 5.97 7.43 -2.80
CA ASP A 114 6.38 8.83 -2.96
C ASP A 114 5.16 9.75 -2.81
N HIS A 115 5.11 10.47 -1.69
CA HIS A 115 4.01 11.39 -1.37
C HIS A 115 4.25 12.82 -1.88
N GLU A 116 5.37 13.09 -2.56
CA GLU A 116 5.60 14.40 -3.17
C GLU A 116 4.50 14.72 -4.18
N GLY A 117 3.94 15.93 -4.10
CA GLY A 117 2.82 16.36 -4.94
C GLY A 117 1.42 16.01 -4.40
N VAL A 118 1.32 15.15 -3.36
CA VAL A 118 0.05 14.91 -2.66
C VAL A 118 -0.12 15.95 -1.55
N LEU A 119 -0.76 17.06 -1.88
CA LEU A 119 -0.76 18.28 -1.07
C LEU A 119 -2.05 18.44 -0.25
N PHE A 120 -1.88 18.74 1.04
CA PHE A 120 -2.99 19.13 1.91
C PHE A 120 -2.98 20.64 2.16
N ARG A 121 -4.15 21.26 2.15
CA ARG A 121 -4.33 22.70 2.37
C ARG A 121 -5.51 23.00 3.29
N CYS A 122 -5.54 24.21 3.83
CA CYS A 122 -6.50 24.61 4.88
C CYS A 122 -7.31 25.87 4.51
N ASP A 123 -7.01 26.49 3.38
CA ASP A 123 -7.79 27.59 2.82
C ASP A 123 -8.95 27.06 1.96
N ASP A 124 -10.05 27.81 1.94
CA ASP A 124 -11.24 27.49 1.16
C ASP A 124 -11.10 27.94 -0.31
N VAL A 125 -10.15 27.32 -1.01
CA VAL A 125 -9.81 27.70 -2.39
C VAL A 125 -10.94 27.45 -3.38
N ASP A 126 -11.84 26.51 -3.06
CA ASP A 126 -12.96 26.13 -3.92
C ASP A 126 -14.31 26.71 -3.43
N GLY A 127 -14.34 27.42 -2.30
CA GLY A 127 -15.56 27.98 -1.70
C GLY A 127 -16.52 26.94 -1.10
N ASN A 128 -16.02 25.75 -0.78
CA ASN A 128 -16.79 24.56 -0.40
C ASN A 128 -16.60 24.12 1.06
N CYS A 129 -15.99 24.95 1.92
CA CYS A 129 -15.78 24.64 3.33
C CYS A 129 -17.03 24.78 4.22
N GLN A 130 -18.17 24.27 3.75
CA GLN A 130 -19.39 24.07 4.54
C GLN A 130 -19.41 22.71 5.26
N GLN A 131 -18.47 21.82 4.90
CA GLN A 131 -18.28 20.49 5.47
C GLN A 131 -16.87 20.37 6.07
N GLU A 132 -16.48 19.17 6.49
CA GLU A 132 -15.17 18.91 7.12
C GLU A 132 -13.99 18.98 6.13
N GLY A 133 -14.23 18.88 4.83
CA GLY A 133 -13.20 19.02 3.79
C GLY A 133 -13.55 18.22 2.54
N HIS A 134 -12.79 18.40 1.47
CA HIS A 134 -13.01 17.68 0.19
C HIS A 134 -11.69 17.42 -0.55
N TRP A 135 -11.69 16.36 -1.36
CA TRP A 135 -10.71 16.18 -2.43
C TRP A 135 -11.08 17.11 -3.59
N ARG A 136 -10.10 17.75 -4.24
CA ARG A 136 -10.36 18.81 -5.23
C ARG A 136 -10.77 18.29 -6.61
N GLY A 137 -10.78 16.99 -6.85
CA GLY A 137 -11.21 16.41 -8.11
C GLY A 137 -10.33 16.88 -9.28
N GLU A 138 -10.96 17.10 -10.44
CA GLU A 138 -10.28 17.54 -11.66
C GLU A 138 -9.58 18.91 -11.53
N ASN A 139 -9.95 19.74 -10.54
CA ASN A 139 -9.30 21.04 -10.33
C ASN A 139 -7.86 20.90 -9.82
N ALA A 140 -7.58 19.84 -9.05
CA ALA A 140 -6.25 19.46 -8.57
C ALA A 140 -6.32 18.05 -7.96
N THR A 141 -6.07 17.04 -8.79
CA THR A 141 -6.33 15.61 -8.47
C THR A 141 -5.49 15.05 -7.33
N ASP A 142 -4.39 15.71 -6.97
CA ASP A 142 -3.53 15.31 -5.85
C ASP A 142 -3.58 16.33 -4.70
N GLU A 143 -4.61 17.19 -4.66
CA GLU A 143 -4.84 18.14 -3.59
C GLU A 143 -6.10 17.82 -2.77
N THR A 144 -5.98 18.00 -1.47
CA THR A 144 -7.08 17.86 -0.51
C THR A 144 -7.21 19.12 0.34
N VAL A 145 -8.42 19.65 0.43
CA VAL A 145 -8.78 20.74 1.34
C VAL A 145 -9.28 20.16 2.65
N ILE A 146 -8.66 20.56 3.75
CA ILE A 146 -9.09 20.27 5.11
C ILE A 146 -9.74 21.54 5.67
N CYS A 147 -11.05 21.49 5.89
CA CYS A 147 -11.81 22.65 6.32
C CYS A 147 -11.81 22.79 7.86
N PRO A 148 -12.11 23.99 8.41
CA PRO A 148 -12.08 24.24 9.86
C PRO A 148 -12.88 23.24 10.70
N LEU A 149 -14.00 22.72 10.16
CA LEU A 149 -14.83 21.75 10.86
C LEU A 149 -14.08 20.44 11.13
N SER A 150 -13.15 20.01 10.26
CA SER A 150 -12.34 18.81 10.51
C SER A 150 -11.58 18.88 11.83
N TYR A 151 -10.98 20.02 12.13
CA TYR A 151 -10.13 20.20 13.32
C TYR A 151 -10.91 20.25 14.64
N THR A 152 -12.25 20.27 14.58
CA THR A 152 -13.10 20.34 15.77
C THR A 152 -14.04 19.15 15.91
N THR A 153 -14.37 18.46 14.82
CA THR A 153 -15.28 17.31 14.85
C THR A 153 -14.57 15.97 14.75
N ARG A 154 -13.46 15.89 14.03
CA ARG A 154 -12.74 14.63 13.84
C ARG A 154 -11.99 14.25 15.11
N GLN A 155 -12.11 12.98 15.47
CA GLN A 155 -11.47 12.42 16.66
C GLN A 155 -10.05 11.95 16.34
N PRO A 156 -9.11 12.03 17.29
CA PRO A 156 -7.78 11.44 17.12
C PRO A 156 -7.87 9.91 17.20
N LEU A 157 -6.93 9.20 16.57
CA LEU A 157 -7.01 7.75 16.41
C LEU A 157 -6.99 6.98 17.75
N GLU A 158 -6.32 7.49 18.78
CA GLU A 158 -6.30 6.89 20.12
C GLU A 158 -7.69 6.83 20.80
N ALA A 159 -8.68 7.54 20.27
CA ALA A 159 -10.06 7.47 20.73
C ALA A 159 -10.90 6.40 19.99
N LEU A 160 -10.30 5.58 19.11
CA LEU A 160 -11.03 4.53 18.38
C LEU A 160 -11.76 3.59 19.35
N CYS A 161 -13.02 3.25 19.03
CA CYS A 161 -13.92 2.44 19.85
C CYS A 161 -14.30 3.05 21.22
N GLY A 162 -13.85 4.28 21.50
CA GLY A 162 -14.37 5.10 22.59
C GLY A 162 -15.75 5.70 22.24
N ASN A 163 -16.41 6.28 23.24
CA ASN A 163 -17.64 7.07 23.07
C ASN A 163 -18.80 6.34 22.35
N GLY A 164 -18.84 5.01 22.41
CA GLY A 164 -19.88 4.19 21.78
C GLY A 164 -19.71 4.01 20.27
N TYR A 165 -18.58 4.39 19.69
CA TYR A 165 -18.25 4.10 18.30
C TYR A 165 -18.04 2.60 18.09
N THR A 166 -18.59 2.06 17.00
CA THR A 166 -18.18 0.75 16.47
C THR A 166 -17.83 0.90 14.99
N VAL A 167 -16.91 0.08 14.49
CA VAL A 167 -16.55 0.10 13.06
C VAL A 167 -17.76 -0.17 12.17
N ALA A 168 -18.67 -1.06 12.58
CA ALA A 168 -19.84 -1.43 11.80
C ALA A 168 -20.93 -0.34 11.71
N THR A 169 -21.09 0.48 12.75
CA THR A 169 -22.21 1.45 12.84
C THR A 169 -21.76 2.91 12.82
N GLY A 170 -20.49 3.18 13.05
CA GLY A 170 -19.92 4.52 13.06
C GLY A 170 -19.60 5.04 11.65
N LYS A 171 -19.53 6.37 11.52
CA LYS A 171 -19.06 6.99 10.28
C LYS A 171 -17.55 6.75 10.16
N LEU A 172 -17.06 6.23 9.03
CA LEU A 172 -15.62 6.05 8.74
C LEU A 172 -14.83 7.33 8.96
N ALA A 173 -15.43 8.44 8.54
CA ALA A 173 -14.95 9.79 8.73
C ALA A 173 -14.80 10.23 10.21
N THR A 174 -15.34 9.54 11.21
CA THR A 174 -15.28 10.02 12.62
C THR A 174 -13.85 10.26 13.09
N TYR A 175 -12.90 9.42 12.66
CA TYR A 175 -11.49 9.53 13.03
C TYR A 175 -10.70 10.17 11.92
N PHE A 176 -9.88 11.16 12.27
CA PHE A 176 -9.17 11.97 11.29
C PHE A 176 -8.24 11.11 10.41
N ALA A 177 -7.55 10.15 11.00
CA ALA A 177 -6.68 9.22 10.28
C ALA A 177 -7.40 8.38 9.22
N ALA A 178 -8.64 7.95 9.48
CA ALA A 178 -9.44 7.15 8.54
C ALA A 178 -9.96 8.01 7.38
N ASP A 179 -10.40 9.23 7.68
CA ASP A 179 -10.80 10.20 6.65
C ASP A 179 -9.65 10.59 5.72
N LEU A 180 -8.45 10.79 6.27
CA LEU A 180 -7.28 11.07 5.45
C LEU A 180 -6.90 9.85 4.60
N MET A 181 -7.01 8.63 5.14
CA MET A 181 -6.81 7.41 4.35
C MET A 181 -7.73 7.37 3.13
N HIS A 182 -9.02 7.69 3.32
CA HIS A 182 -9.98 7.78 2.22
C HIS A 182 -9.53 8.75 1.13
N ARG A 183 -9.21 9.98 1.53
CA ARG A 183 -8.83 11.09 0.62
C ARG A 183 -7.56 10.78 -0.14
N LEU A 184 -6.61 10.11 0.51
CA LEU A 184 -5.38 9.69 -0.13
C LEU A 184 -5.64 8.70 -1.26
N TYR A 185 -6.60 7.77 -1.10
CA TYR A 185 -6.97 6.88 -2.21
C TYR A 185 -7.60 7.59 -3.40
N HIS A 186 -8.16 8.78 -3.24
CA HIS A 186 -8.62 9.58 -4.40
C HIS A 186 -7.50 10.21 -5.22
N THR A 187 -6.27 10.22 -4.70
CA THR A 187 -5.12 10.84 -5.39
C THR A 187 -4.56 9.91 -6.46
N THR A 188 -4.03 10.49 -7.53
CA THR A 188 -3.48 9.73 -8.67
C THR A 188 -2.23 8.95 -8.27
N LYS A 189 -1.42 9.49 -7.34
CA LYS A 189 -0.20 8.84 -6.86
C LYS A 189 -0.46 7.61 -5.98
N ILE A 190 -1.57 7.58 -5.25
CA ILE A 190 -1.89 6.49 -4.34
C ILE A 190 -2.91 5.55 -4.96
N GLY A 191 -4.12 6.02 -5.25
CA GLY A 191 -5.20 5.16 -5.75
C GLY A 191 -5.23 4.95 -7.25
N GLU A 192 -4.49 5.74 -8.04
CA GLU A 192 -4.30 5.54 -9.48
C GLU A 192 -5.60 5.46 -10.31
N GLY A 193 -6.72 5.99 -9.80
CA GLY A 193 -8.04 5.82 -10.42
C GLY A 193 -8.52 4.36 -10.45
N ALA A 194 -7.88 3.48 -9.67
CA ALA A 194 -8.28 2.10 -9.50
C ALA A 194 -8.87 1.87 -8.11
N ALA A 195 -8.38 2.57 -7.09
CA ALA A 195 -9.01 2.59 -5.77
C ALA A 195 -10.16 3.62 -5.73
N GLU A 196 -11.39 3.16 -5.88
CA GLU A 196 -12.57 4.03 -6.04
C GLU A 196 -13.73 3.62 -5.09
N HIS A 197 -14.90 4.24 -5.26
CA HIS A 197 -16.13 3.86 -4.56
C HIS A 197 -16.90 2.80 -5.36
N TYR A 198 -16.74 1.54 -4.96
CA TYR A 198 -17.56 0.42 -5.45
C TYR A 198 -18.71 0.08 -4.49
N ALA A 199 -18.55 0.42 -3.21
CA ALA A 199 -19.55 0.28 -2.17
C ALA A 199 -19.28 1.30 -1.05
N ASP A 200 -20.33 1.91 -0.49
CA ASP A 200 -20.14 3.01 0.47
C ASP A 200 -20.42 2.59 1.91
N SER A 201 -21.55 1.94 2.18
CA SER A 201 -21.91 1.55 3.54
C SER A 201 -21.20 0.27 3.98
N TYR A 202 -21.15 0.05 5.29
CA TYR A 202 -20.62 -1.19 5.87
C TYR A 202 -21.26 -2.44 5.25
N ALA A 203 -22.60 -2.47 5.15
CA ALA A 203 -23.31 -3.61 4.58
C ALA A 203 -22.99 -3.82 3.10
N GLU A 204 -22.94 -2.76 2.31
CA GLU A 204 -22.57 -2.84 0.88
C GLU A 204 -21.13 -3.30 0.70
N CYS A 205 -20.20 -2.91 1.58
CA CYS A 205 -18.81 -3.37 1.53
C CYS A 205 -18.69 -4.88 1.79
N LEU A 206 -19.47 -5.42 2.73
CA LEU A 206 -19.50 -6.87 2.99
C LEU A 206 -20.16 -7.63 1.83
N GLU A 207 -21.25 -7.10 1.29
CA GLU A 207 -21.90 -7.67 0.11
C GLU A 207 -20.97 -7.65 -1.12
N LEU A 208 -20.20 -6.58 -1.30
CA LEU A 208 -19.19 -6.48 -2.35
C LEU A 208 -18.10 -7.55 -2.19
N ALA A 209 -17.66 -7.83 -0.97
CA ALA A 209 -16.68 -8.89 -0.70
C ALA A 209 -17.19 -10.28 -1.12
N GLU A 210 -18.50 -10.53 -0.99
CA GLU A 210 -19.10 -11.80 -1.40
C GLU A 210 -19.35 -11.88 -2.91
N LYS A 211 -19.83 -10.79 -3.51
CA LYS A 211 -20.30 -10.77 -4.90
C LYS A 211 -19.22 -10.42 -5.91
N ASN A 212 -18.35 -9.48 -5.56
CA ASN A 212 -17.26 -9.02 -6.42
C ASN A 212 -15.96 -8.74 -5.63
N PRO A 213 -15.29 -9.81 -5.15
CA PRO A 213 -14.02 -9.69 -4.41
C PRO A 213 -12.94 -8.86 -5.13
N ALA A 214 -12.96 -8.84 -6.47
CA ALA A 214 -12.00 -8.07 -7.28
C ALA A 214 -12.21 -6.55 -7.17
N GLU A 215 -13.45 -6.09 -6.95
CA GLU A 215 -13.75 -4.69 -6.65
C GLU A 215 -13.59 -4.40 -5.15
N ALA A 216 -13.88 -5.37 -4.28
CA ALA A 216 -13.73 -5.20 -2.82
C ALA A 216 -12.29 -4.82 -2.42
N VAL A 217 -11.28 -5.41 -3.07
CA VAL A 217 -9.86 -5.07 -2.82
C VAL A 217 -9.45 -3.68 -3.31
N ARG A 218 -10.29 -3.02 -4.11
CA ARG A 218 -10.11 -1.66 -4.63
C ARG A 218 -11.05 -0.64 -4.01
N ASN A 219 -12.03 -1.09 -3.24
CA ASN A 219 -13.00 -0.19 -2.67
C ASN A 219 -12.42 0.60 -1.50
N THR A 220 -12.36 1.92 -1.62
CA THR A 220 -11.74 2.80 -0.62
C THR A 220 -12.39 2.67 0.76
N HIS A 221 -13.69 2.41 0.83
CA HIS A 221 -14.39 2.20 2.09
C HIS A 221 -14.12 0.81 2.67
N THR A 222 -14.07 -0.24 1.85
CA THR A 222 -13.64 -1.58 2.30
C THR A 222 -12.23 -1.53 2.91
N LEU A 223 -11.29 -0.85 2.24
CA LEU A 223 -9.93 -0.65 2.74
C LEU A 223 -9.91 0.13 4.08
N GLN A 224 -10.77 1.13 4.26
CA GLN A 224 -10.87 1.83 5.54
C GLN A 224 -11.47 0.98 6.64
N TYR A 225 -12.58 0.30 6.37
CA TYR A 225 -13.26 -0.55 7.36
C TYR A 225 -12.32 -1.65 7.85
N PHE A 226 -11.63 -2.33 6.94
CA PHE A 226 -10.64 -3.34 7.29
C PHE A 226 -9.51 -2.75 8.15
N ALA A 227 -8.94 -1.61 7.75
CA ALA A 227 -7.83 -1.01 8.51
C ALA A 227 -8.25 -0.57 9.92
N LEU A 228 -9.46 -0.04 10.07
CA LEU A 228 -10.02 0.32 11.38
C LEU A 228 -10.30 -0.90 12.25
N GLU A 229 -10.82 -1.99 11.68
CA GLU A 229 -11.10 -3.20 12.45
C GLU A 229 -9.84 -4.00 12.80
N VAL A 230 -8.78 -3.94 11.99
CA VAL A 230 -7.46 -4.46 12.36
C VAL A 230 -6.83 -3.66 13.51
N TYR A 231 -7.11 -2.36 13.59
CA TYR A 231 -6.57 -1.49 14.64
C TYR A 231 -7.30 -1.62 15.99
N ALA A 232 -8.61 -1.85 15.94
CA ALA A 232 -9.51 -1.91 17.11
C ALA A 232 -9.22 -3.11 18.03
#